data_AF-A0A146KSG1-F1
#
_entry.id   AF-A0A146KSG1-F1
#
_cell.length_a   1.000
_cell.length_b   1.000
_cell.length_c   1.000
_cell.angle_alpha   90.00
_cell.angle_beta   90.00
_cell.angle_gamma   90.00
#
_symmetry.space_group_name_H-M   'P 1'
#
loop_
_entity.id
_entity.type
_entity.pdbx_description
1 polymer ?
#
loop_
_entity_poly.entity_id
_entity_poly.type
_entity_poly.pdbx_seq_one_letter_code
_entity_poly.pdbx_strand_id
1 'polypeptide(L)'
;MLSEIVEEGDDIDETRHFSEFVDPSNAPPDEYRPPAPPPPSGGKKSPPPSSGSPSTAENLKTFSEVDTLLLYNKKRDVKTIIRENDWPIRHSIRGKLWPKLCHGHSTEKTTIEEPSFYWELVNQLFGNTELPDKIVQLPQFVEMEHRHTFFLNKKGVKVADRVVCVLGFSCPDITYSPMVYPIAALLLHYMTEEQCYSCLATLVACKSPVFLHQTKLLHEVTWRTVMHITKKHVKSAAATLSRHCPTSRAERIYTDWIWWVLHNLPFNHVVRVMDCYLNEGIKVLYRVAMAILLLFHKNSASWTKDIAESGVDSALAKFANQIPVGPRKLLRVCFGIRGLSSAYIFRVFTKTEMTLKARSNVMSNSRQLIRSRSSPKPR
;
A
#
# COMPACT_ATOMS: atom_id res chain seq x y z
N MET A 1 -15.50 45.87 23.35
CA MET A 1 -14.22 45.66 22.66
C MET A 1 -13.87 44.19 22.73
N LEU A 2 -14.45 43.40 21.83
CA LEU A 2 -14.07 42.02 21.55
C LEU A 2 -14.00 41.99 20.03
N SER A 3 -12.80 42.20 19.50
CA SER A 3 -12.53 42.15 18.06
C SER A 3 -12.26 40.70 17.68
N GLU A 4 -13.05 40.24 16.72
CA GLU A 4 -12.97 38.95 16.03
C GLU A 4 -11.55 38.68 15.53
N ILE A 5 -10.98 37.56 15.96
CA ILE A 5 -9.86 36.92 15.27
C ILE A 5 -10.53 36.05 14.21
N VAL A 6 -10.54 36.55 12.97
CA VAL A 6 -10.86 35.75 11.79
C VAL A 6 -9.70 34.79 11.59
N GLU A 7 -9.94 33.49 11.77
CA GLU A 7 -9.03 32.43 11.35
C GLU A 7 -8.89 32.51 9.82
N GLU A 8 -7.72 32.94 9.34
CA GLU A 8 -7.29 32.72 7.96
C GLU A 8 -7.07 31.21 7.79
N GLY A 9 -8.09 30.52 7.28
CA GLY A 9 -7.93 29.16 6.78
C GLY A 9 -7.04 29.18 5.54
N ASP A 10 -5.99 28.36 5.54
CA ASP A 10 -5.22 28.02 4.34
C ASP A 10 -6.18 27.56 3.23
N ASP A 11 -6.46 28.45 2.28
CA ASP A 11 -7.28 28.16 1.12
C ASP A 11 -6.55 27.13 0.26
N ILE A 12 -6.99 25.87 0.35
CA ILE A 12 -6.51 24.79 -0.51
C ILE A 12 -6.93 25.15 -1.94
N ASP A 13 -5.98 25.69 -2.71
CA ASP A 13 -6.11 26.00 -4.13
C ASP A 13 -6.79 24.83 -4.87
N GLU A 14 -8.07 25.00 -5.20
CA GLU A 14 -8.90 23.99 -5.87
C GLU A 14 -8.44 23.71 -7.32
N THR A 15 -7.47 24.49 -7.83
CA THR A 15 -6.83 24.27 -9.14
C THR A 15 -5.61 23.35 -9.09
N ARG A 16 -5.09 23.03 -7.89
CA ARG A 16 -3.97 22.08 -7.73
C ARG A 16 -4.43 20.63 -7.81
N HIS A 17 -4.21 20.04 -8.98
CA HIS A 17 -4.46 18.63 -9.29
C HIS A 17 -3.61 17.63 -8.46
N PHE A 18 -2.39 18.02 -8.13
CA PHE A 18 -1.44 17.33 -7.24
C PHE A 18 -0.84 18.37 -6.28
N SER A 19 -0.24 17.93 -5.18
CA SER A 19 0.47 18.80 -4.25
C SER A 19 1.69 19.46 -4.91
N GLU A 20 2.30 20.42 -4.22
CA GLU A 20 3.57 21.04 -4.64
C GLU A 20 4.76 20.06 -4.75
N PHE A 21 4.60 18.82 -4.30
CA PHE A 21 5.64 17.80 -4.31
C PHE A 21 5.68 17.01 -5.63
N VAL A 22 4.84 17.33 -6.61
CA VAL A 22 4.85 16.72 -7.94
C VAL A 22 5.10 17.80 -8.99
N ASP A 23 6.13 17.61 -9.82
CA ASP A 23 6.38 18.52 -10.95
C ASP A 23 5.36 18.24 -12.06
N PRO A 24 4.63 19.26 -12.58
CA PRO A 24 3.70 19.08 -13.70
C PRO A 24 4.32 18.36 -14.91
N SER A 25 5.61 18.60 -15.19
CA SER A 25 6.33 18.00 -16.31
C SER A 25 6.65 16.51 -16.14
N ASN A 26 6.68 16.01 -14.90
CA ASN A 26 6.93 14.60 -14.56
C ASN A 26 5.68 13.92 -13.98
N ALA A 27 4.51 14.55 -14.10
CA ALA A 27 3.30 14.01 -13.51
C ALA A 27 2.81 12.76 -14.26
N PRO A 28 2.16 11.80 -13.56
CA PRO A 28 1.63 10.59 -14.18
C PRO A 28 0.59 10.91 -15.28
N PRO A 29 0.45 10.04 -16.29
CA PRO A 29 -0.56 10.20 -17.34
C PRO A 29 -1.97 10.03 -16.78
N ASP A 30 -2.91 10.89 -17.21
CA ASP A 30 -4.28 10.93 -16.70
C ASP A 30 -5.03 9.61 -16.89
N GLU A 31 -4.84 8.98 -18.06
CA GLU A 31 -5.42 7.69 -18.38
C GLU A 31 -4.35 6.60 -18.44
N TYR A 32 -4.69 5.44 -17.87
CA TYR A 32 -3.87 4.25 -18.06
C TYR A 32 -4.16 3.62 -19.41
N ARG A 33 -3.14 3.51 -20.26
CA ARG A 33 -3.20 2.75 -21.51
C ARG A 33 -2.43 1.43 -21.33
N PRO A 34 -3.12 0.27 -21.36
CA PRO A 34 -2.45 -1.02 -21.30
C PRO A 34 -1.46 -1.17 -22.47
N PRO A 35 -0.30 -1.82 -22.26
CA PRO A 35 0.62 -2.10 -23.35
C PRO A 35 -0.06 -2.98 -24.42
N ALA A 36 0.32 -2.75 -25.68
CA ALA A 36 -0.25 -3.49 -26.80
C ALA A 36 -0.02 -5.01 -26.62
N PRO A 37 -1.01 -5.86 -26.92
CA PRO A 37 -0.81 -7.30 -26.87
C PRO A 37 0.30 -7.70 -27.85
N PRO A 38 1.11 -8.73 -27.54
CA PRO A 38 2.10 -9.24 -28.48
C PRO A 38 1.42 -9.66 -29.79
N PRO A 39 2.07 -9.48 -30.94
CA PRO A 39 1.49 -9.84 -32.23
C PRO A 39 1.16 -11.35 -32.25
N PRO A 40 -0.01 -11.75 -32.78
CA PRO A 40 -0.40 -13.15 -32.80
C PRO A 40 0.59 -13.98 -33.62
N SER A 41 1.10 -15.06 -33.03
CA SER A 41 1.82 -16.11 -33.75
C SER A 41 0.81 -16.93 -34.55
N GLY A 42 0.66 -16.61 -35.84
CA GLY A 42 -0.20 -17.34 -36.77
C GLY A 42 -1.48 -16.57 -37.12
N GLY A 43 -1.68 -16.36 -38.42
CA GLY A 43 -2.66 -15.43 -38.96
C GLY A 43 -4.11 -15.71 -38.59
N LYS A 44 -4.77 -14.65 -38.12
CA LYS A 44 -6.10 -14.16 -38.56
C LYS A 44 -6.25 -12.75 -37.99
N LYS A 45 -6.47 -11.75 -38.86
CA LYS A 45 -6.75 -10.37 -38.45
C LYS A 45 -8.04 -10.36 -37.65
N SER A 46 -7.96 -10.21 -36.33
CA SER A 46 -9.08 -9.80 -35.50
C SER A 46 -9.33 -8.30 -35.70
N PRO A 47 -10.59 -7.81 -35.58
CA PRO A 47 -10.88 -6.39 -35.71
C PRO A 47 -10.15 -5.59 -34.63
N PRO A 48 -9.88 -4.30 -34.86
CA PRO A 48 -9.22 -3.47 -33.86
C PRO A 48 -10.01 -3.51 -32.54
N PRO A 49 -9.34 -3.50 -31.38
CA PRO A 49 -10.04 -3.31 -30.13
C PRO A 49 -10.80 -1.99 -30.24
N SER A 50 -12.12 -2.04 -30.03
CA SER A 50 -12.97 -0.87 -29.91
C SER A 50 -12.27 0.13 -29.01
N SER A 51 -11.94 1.29 -29.57
CA SER A 51 -11.53 2.48 -28.84
C SER A 51 -12.42 2.59 -27.61
N GLY A 52 -11.80 2.56 -26.43
CA GLY A 52 -12.51 2.84 -25.19
C GLY A 52 -13.29 4.13 -25.40
N SER A 53 -14.60 4.06 -25.15
CA SER A 53 -15.47 5.22 -25.09
C SER A 53 -14.77 6.28 -24.23
N PRO A 54 -14.85 7.57 -24.58
CA PRO A 54 -14.56 8.62 -23.61
C PRO A 54 -15.40 8.30 -22.37
N SER A 55 -14.79 8.31 -21.18
CA SER A 55 -15.56 8.25 -19.95
C SER A 55 -16.56 9.40 -20.00
N THR A 56 -17.82 9.09 -20.32
CA THR A 56 -18.94 9.96 -19.96
C THR A 56 -18.71 10.33 -18.51
N ALA A 57 -18.77 11.62 -18.21
CA ALA A 57 -18.81 12.13 -16.85
C ALA A 57 -20.05 11.53 -16.15
N GLU A 58 -19.95 10.26 -15.74
CA GLU A 58 -20.83 9.65 -14.75
C GLU A 58 -20.69 10.55 -13.52
N ASN A 59 -21.81 11.07 -13.01
CA ASN A 59 -21.86 12.00 -11.88
C ASN A 59 -20.95 11.54 -10.72
N LEU A 60 -19.69 12.00 -10.72
CA LEU A 60 -18.70 11.66 -9.70
C LEU A 60 -19.17 12.22 -8.37
N LYS A 61 -19.10 11.39 -7.33
CA LYS A 61 -19.47 11.82 -5.98
C LYS A 61 -18.52 12.89 -5.48
N THR A 62 -19.09 13.95 -4.92
CA THR A 62 -18.36 15.07 -4.33
C THR A 62 -17.85 14.71 -2.93
N PHE A 63 -16.89 15.48 -2.42
CA PHE A 63 -16.41 15.33 -1.05
C PHE A 63 -17.57 15.49 -0.04
N SER A 64 -18.43 16.49 -0.22
CA SER A 64 -19.55 16.78 0.68
C SER A 64 -20.53 15.60 0.78
N GLU A 65 -20.84 14.93 -0.33
CA GLU A 65 -21.69 13.73 -0.32
C GLU A 65 -21.05 12.58 0.49
N VAL A 66 -19.75 12.36 0.33
CA VAL A 66 -19.03 11.30 1.06
C VAL A 66 -18.90 11.65 2.55
N ASP A 67 -18.57 12.90 2.86
CA ASP A 67 -18.40 13.40 4.23
C ASP A 67 -19.72 13.32 5.01
N THR A 68 -20.83 13.68 4.39
CA THR A 68 -22.17 13.51 4.96
C THR A 68 -22.42 12.05 5.37
N LEU A 69 -22.08 11.09 4.51
CA LEU A 69 -22.25 9.67 4.81
C LEU A 69 -21.30 9.18 5.90
N LEU A 70 -20.08 9.71 5.97
CA LEU A 70 -19.13 9.45 7.05
C LEU A 70 -19.67 9.94 8.40
N LEU A 71 -20.19 11.18 8.45
CA LEU A 71 -20.80 11.77 9.64
C LEU A 71 -22.00 10.96 10.15
N TYR A 72 -22.85 10.48 9.24
CA TYR A 72 -23.98 9.61 9.58
C TYR A 72 -23.60 8.12 9.76
N ASN A 73 -22.30 7.81 9.81
CA ASN A 73 -21.77 6.47 10.03
C ASN A 73 -22.31 5.42 9.03
N LYS A 74 -22.61 5.84 7.79
CA LYS A 74 -23.13 4.99 6.71
C LYS A 74 -21.99 4.20 6.05
N LYS A 75 -21.26 3.40 6.85
CA LYS A 75 -20.01 2.71 6.43
C LYS A 75 -20.16 1.85 5.18
N ARG A 76 -21.34 1.27 4.92
CA ARG A 76 -21.59 0.45 3.73
C ARG A 76 -21.66 1.31 2.47
N ASP A 77 -22.34 2.45 2.54
CA ASP A 77 -22.57 3.34 1.41
C ASP A 77 -21.27 4.04 1.02
N VAL A 78 -20.51 4.54 2.01
CA VAL A 78 -19.15 5.07 1.81
C VAL A 78 -18.26 4.05 1.11
N LYS A 79 -18.26 2.80 1.59
CA LYS A 79 -17.49 1.73 0.97
C LYS A 79 -17.90 1.46 -0.47
N THR A 80 -19.19 1.45 -0.78
CA THR A 80 -19.67 1.26 -2.17
C THR A 80 -19.21 2.41 -3.04
N ILE A 81 -19.39 3.66 -2.57
CA ILE A 81 -18.98 4.87 -3.29
C ILE A 81 -17.49 4.84 -3.61
N ILE A 82 -16.62 4.60 -2.63
CA ILE A 82 -15.16 4.60 -2.80
C ILE A 82 -14.70 3.53 -3.81
N ARG A 83 -15.36 2.37 -3.83
CA ARG A 83 -15.03 1.26 -4.74
C ARG A 83 -15.49 1.51 -6.17
N GLU A 84 -16.59 2.23 -6.36
CA GLU A 84 -17.26 2.38 -7.66
C GLU A 84 -16.96 3.72 -8.34
N ASN A 85 -16.72 4.78 -7.58
CA ASN A 85 -16.40 6.10 -8.12
C ASN A 85 -14.96 6.13 -8.62
N ASP A 86 -14.80 6.34 -9.92
CA ASP A 86 -13.50 6.35 -10.58
C ASP A 86 -12.98 7.78 -10.73
N TRP A 87 -12.73 8.44 -9.59
CA TRP A 87 -12.17 9.80 -9.62
C TRP A 87 -10.84 9.81 -10.37
N PRO A 88 -10.67 10.66 -11.39
CA PRO A 88 -9.42 10.82 -12.13
C PRO A 88 -8.23 11.03 -11.19
N ILE A 89 -7.03 10.66 -11.61
CA ILE A 89 -5.84 10.73 -10.74
C ILE A 89 -5.54 12.14 -10.23
N ARG A 90 -5.88 13.17 -11.01
CA ARG A 90 -5.71 14.60 -10.74
C ARG A 90 -6.89 15.25 -10.02
N HIS A 91 -7.87 14.45 -9.59
CA HIS A 91 -9.05 14.96 -8.93
C HIS A 91 -8.71 15.43 -7.50
N SER A 92 -9.03 16.69 -7.20
CA SER A 92 -8.66 17.37 -5.93
C SER A 92 -9.29 16.75 -4.68
N ILE A 93 -10.38 15.98 -4.83
CA ILE A 93 -11.08 15.29 -3.73
C ILE A 93 -10.14 14.56 -2.76
N ARG A 94 -9.04 13.97 -3.23
CA ARG A 94 -8.13 13.16 -2.40
C ARG A 94 -7.43 13.97 -1.32
N GLY A 95 -7.15 15.25 -1.56
CA GLY A 95 -6.56 16.13 -0.55
C GLY A 95 -7.47 16.33 0.66
N LYS A 96 -8.80 16.26 0.49
CA LYS A 96 -9.78 16.35 1.59
C LYS A 96 -10.21 14.95 2.08
N LEU A 97 -10.42 14.01 1.16
CA LEU A 97 -10.95 12.67 1.44
C LEU A 97 -9.95 11.77 2.15
N TRP A 98 -8.68 11.72 1.73
CA TRP A 98 -7.71 10.79 2.31
C TRP A 98 -7.41 11.10 3.79
N PRO A 99 -7.16 12.36 4.20
CA PRO A 99 -7.07 12.70 5.61
C PRO A 99 -8.32 12.29 6.38
N LYS A 100 -9.51 12.68 5.90
CA LYS A 100 -10.79 12.33 6.54
C LYS A 100 -10.95 10.83 6.75
N LEU A 101 -10.58 10.01 5.77
CA LEU A 101 -10.62 8.56 5.89
C LEU A 101 -9.62 8.03 6.92
N CYS A 102 -8.38 8.56 6.95
CA CYS A 102 -7.37 8.15 7.93
C CYS A 102 -7.83 8.47 9.36
N HIS A 103 -8.16 9.74 9.61
CA HIS A 103 -8.57 10.24 10.92
C HIS A 103 -9.87 9.61 11.42
N GLY A 104 -10.77 9.21 10.51
CA GLY A 104 -11.98 8.46 10.84
C GLY A 104 -11.74 7.10 11.51
N HIS A 105 -10.50 6.58 11.50
CA HIS A 105 -10.12 5.36 12.24
C HIS A 105 -9.39 5.63 13.55
N SER A 106 -9.18 6.89 13.93
CA SER A 106 -8.56 7.23 15.21
C SER A 106 -9.46 6.78 16.36
N THR A 107 -8.90 6.02 17.31
CA THR A 107 -9.62 5.52 18.50
C THR A 107 -9.59 6.49 19.67
N GLU A 108 -8.64 7.42 19.66
CA GLU A 108 -8.52 8.50 20.63
C GLU A 108 -8.76 9.83 19.91
N LYS A 109 -9.25 10.84 20.65
CA LYS A 109 -9.01 12.24 20.29
C LYS A 109 -7.52 12.48 20.50
N THR A 110 -6.70 11.87 19.66
CA THR A 110 -5.25 11.85 19.86
C THR A 110 -4.77 13.26 19.59
N THR A 111 -3.87 13.74 20.44
CA THR A 111 -3.06 14.97 20.34
C THR A 111 -2.33 15.16 18.99
N ILE A 112 -2.50 14.23 18.05
CA ILE A 112 -2.00 14.23 16.66
C ILE A 112 -2.77 15.23 15.78
N GLU A 113 -3.95 15.69 16.21
CA GLU A 113 -4.72 16.73 15.52
C GLU A 113 -4.32 18.16 15.92
N GLU A 114 -3.41 18.34 16.88
CA GLU A 114 -2.89 19.66 17.26
C GLU A 114 -1.94 20.18 16.14
N PRO A 115 -2.26 21.31 15.47
CA PRO A 115 -1.50 21.85 14.33
C PRO A 115 -0.02 22.21 14.61
N SER A 116 0.47 22.01 15.84
CA SER A 116 1.85 22.25 16.24
C SER A 116 2.66 20.99 16.52
N PHE A 117 2.01 19.84 16.77
CA PHE A 117 2.69 18.66 17.32
C PHE A 117 3.75 18.09 16.36
N TYR A 118 3.43 18.05 15.06
CA TYR A 118 4.40 17.62 14.05
C TYR A 118 5.65 18.51 14.03
N TRP A 119 5.45 19.83 14.01
CA TRP A 119 6.55 20.79 13.92
C TRP A 119 7.39 20.85 15.19
N GLU A 120 6.81 20.59 16.36
CA GLU A 120 7.55 20.38 17.61
C GLU A 120 8.50 19.17 17.50
N LEU A 121 8.02 18.04 16.97
CA LEU A 121 8.86 16.86 16.75
C LEU A 121 9.95 17.10 15.69
N VAL A 122 9.63 17.85 14.62
CA VAL A 122 10.62 18.28 13.62
C VAL A 122 11.72 19.11 14.29
N ASN A 123 11.36 20.10 15.11
CA ASN A 123 12.34 20.91 15.84
C ASN A 123 13.15 20.08 16.83
N GLN A 124 12.54 19.13 17.54
CA GLN A 124 13.27 18.25 18.45
C GLN A 124 14.29 17.36 17.73
N LEU A 125 13.94 16.84 16.55
CA LEU A 125 14.77 15.89 15.81
C LEU A 125 15.84 16.57 14.93
N PHE A 126 15.53 17.72 14.33
CA PHE A 126 16.39 18.42 13.36
C PHE A 126 16.92 19.77 13.86
N GLY A 127 16.41 20.30 14.97
CA GLY A 127 16.81 21.58 15.56
C GLY A 127 16.15 22.82 14.94
N ASN A 128 15.51 22.68 13.78
CA ASN A 128 14.74 23.73 13.10
C ASN A 128 13.70 23.11 12.15
N THR A 129 12.89 23.94 11.49
CA THR A 129 11.87 23.54 10.51
C THR A 129 12.34 23.60 9.05
N GLU A 130 13.58 24.02 8.79
CA GLU A 130 14.13 24.06 7.45
C GLU A 130 14.35 22.64 6.90
N LEU A 131 14.13 22.45 5.60
CA LEU A 131 14.36 21.16 4.98
C LEU A 131 15.86 20.87 4.93
N PRO A 132 16.32 19.68 5.37
CA PRO A 132 17.74 19.36 5.36
C PRO A 132 18.37 19.46 3.97
N ASP A 133 19.52 20.14 3.88
CA ASP A 133 20.32 20.17 2.65
C ASP A 133 20.99 18.82 2.37
N LYS A 134 21.42 18.15 3.44
CA LYS A 134 22.07 16.84 3.39
C LYS A 134 21.05 15.71 3.37
N ILE A 135 21.44 14.58 2.79
CA ILE A 135 20.64 13.34 2.78
C ILE A 135 20.43 12.90 4.23
N VAL A 136 19.17 12.70 4.62
CA VAL A 136 18.81 12.21 5.95
C VAL A 136 18.98 10.70 5.99
N GLN A 137 19.54 10.19 7.09
CA GLN A 137 19.59 8.74 7.34
C GLN A 137 18.19 8.26 7.73
N LEU A 138 17.62 7.36 6.91
CA LEU A 138 16.31 6.80 7.20
C LEU A 138 16.34 5.81 8.37
N PRO A 139 15.23 5.67 9.12
CA PRO A 139 15.11 4.66 10.18
C PRO A 139 15.26 3.23 9.65
N GLN A 140 15.75 2.32 10.51
CA GLN A 140 16.01 0.92 10.15
C GLN A 140 14.78 0.10 9.74
N PHE A 141 13.57 0.58 10.08
CA PHE A 141 12.34 -0.11 9.66
C PHE A 141 12.01 0.10 8.17
N VAL A 142 12.71 1.01 7.49
CA VAL A 142 12.60 1.25 6.04
C VAL A 142 13.56 0.33 5.29
N GLU A 143 13.06 -0.29 4.22
CA GLU A 143 13.88 -1.08 3.32
C GLU A 143 14.34 -0.21 2.15
N MET A 144 15.65 0.03 2.06
CA MET A 144 16.21 0.98 1.09
C MET A 144 15.97 0.57 -0.37
N GLU A 145 15.95 -0.73 -0.66
CA GLU A 145 15.62 -1.28 -1.99
C GLU A 145 14.18 -0.96 -2.41
N HIS A 146 13.29 -0.75 -1.43
CA HIS A 146 11.88 -0.46 -1.65
C HIS A 146 11.49 0.97 -1.24
N ARG A 147 12.46 1.88 -1.23
CA ARG A 147 12.26 3.32 -1.06
C ARG A 147 11.65 3.95 -2.33
N HIS A 148 10.45 3.50 -2.69
CA HIS A 148 9.77 3.93 -3.92
C HIS A 148 9.12 5.31 -3.74
N THR A 149 9.45 6.25 -4.62
CA THR A 149 9.05 7.66 -4.52
C THR A 149 7.96 8.06 -5.52
N PHE A 150 7.53 7.14 -6.40
CA PHE A 150 6.62 7.43 -7.52
C PHE A 150 7.07 8.68 -8.31
N PHE A 151 6.25 9.74 -8.35
CA PHE A 151 6.47 10.96 -9.12
C PHE A 151 6.83 12.17 -8.24
N LEU A 152 7.27 11.93 -7.00
CA LEU A 152 7.74 13.01 -6.14
C LEU A 152 8.95 13.72 -6.76
N ASN A 153 8.93 15.05 -6.71
CA ASN A 153 10.08 15.90 -7.04
C ASN A 153 11.13 15.85 -5.92
N LYS A 154 12.27 16.51 -6.13
CA LYS A 154 13.38 16.51 -5.15
C LYS A 154 12.97 17.04 -3.77
N LYS A 155 12.10 18.06 -3.71
CA LYS A 155 11.55 18.60 -2.47
C LYS A 155 10.66 17.55 -1.79
N GLY A 156 9.75 16.94 -2.54
CA GLY A 156 8.86 15.87 -2.07
C GLY A 156 9.60 14.68 -1.48
N VAL A 157 10.71 14.25 -2.10
CA VAL A 157 11.54 13.16 -1.56
C VAL A 157 12.18 13.54 -0.22
N LYS A 158 12.70 14.78 -0.08
CA LYS A 158 13.23 15.26 1.21
C LYS A 158 12.16 15.35 2.29
N VAL A 159 10.95 15.79 1.91
CA VAL A 159 9.78 15.84 2.79
C VAL A 159 9.39 14.44 3.24
N ALA A 160 9.34 13.45 2.33
CA ALA A 160 9.05 12.06 2.66
C ALA A 160 10.07 11.50 3.67
N ASP A 161 11.36 11.81 3.49
CA ASP A 161 12.40 11.40 4.43
C ASP A 161 12.19 11.98 5.82
N ARG A 162 11.94 13.29 5.89
CA ARG A 162 11.69 13.98 7.16
C ARG A 162 10.47 13.39 7.87
N VAL A 163 9.35 13.22 7.18
CA VAL A 163 8.12 12.63 7.72
C VAL A 163 8.38 11.23 8.29
N VAL A 164 9.10 10.37 7.55
CA VAL A 164 9.39 9.01 7.99
C VAL A 164 10.37 8.98 9.17
N CYS A 165 11.34 9.88 9.22
CA CYS A 165 12.22 10.05 10.38
C CYS A 165 11.45 10.50 11.62
N VAL A 166 10.58 11.50 11.50
CA VAL A 166 9.73 11.99 12.60
C VAL A 166 8.79 10.89 13.09
N LEU A 167 8.17 10.13 12.19
CA LEU A 167 7.35 8.97 12.55
C LEU A 167 8.15 7.91 13.30
N GLY A 168 9.39 7.65 12.89
CA GLY A 168 10.27 6.71 13.61
C GLY A 168 10.66 7.20 15.00
N PHE A 169 10.82 8.51 15.16
CA PHE A 169 11.09 9.14 16.45
C PHE A 169 9.87 9.09 17.39
N SER A 170 8.66 9.37 16.88
CA SER A 170 7.44 9.37 17.68
C SER A 170 6.84 7.98 17.94
N CYS A 171 7.19 6.98 17.12
CA CYS A 171 6.68 5.61 17.22
C CYS A 171 7.82 4.58 17.34
N PRO A 172 8.49 4.47 18.50
CA PRO A 172 9.64 3.58 18.68
C PRO A 172 9.31 2.07 18.56
N ASP A 173 8.03 1.70 18.66
CA ASP A 173 7.58 0.31 18.47
C ASP A 173 7.71 -0.18 17.01
N ILE A 174 7.88 0.74 16.05
CA ILE A 174 8.11 0.39 14.66
C ILE A 174 9.55 -0.11 14.49
N THR A 175 9.69 -1.43 14.46
CA THR A 175 11.00 -2.10 14.27
C THR A 175 11.20 -2.59 12.84
N TYR A 176 10.12 -2.77 12.07
CA TYR A 176 10.16 -3.15 10.65
C TYR A 176 8.82 -2.89 9.98
N SER A 177 8.77 -1.98 9.01
CA SER A 177 7.53 -1.64 8.28
C SER A 177 7.85 -1.08 6.89
N PRO A 178 8.17 -1.96 5.93
CA PRO A 178 8.65 -1.52 4.62
C PRO A 178 7.58 -0.76 3.80
N MET A 179 6.31 -0.87 4.18
CA MET A 179 5.20 -0.15 3.56
C MET A 179 5.14 1.34 3.91
N VAL A 180 5.77 1.78 5.01
CA VAL A 180 5.64 3.15 5.50
C VAL A 180 6.12 4.17 4.47
N TYR A 181 7.33 3.97 3.93
CA TYR A 181 7.92 4.90 2.98
C TYR A 181 7.10 5.07 1.68
N PRO A 182 6.73 3.99 0.94
CA PRO A 182 5.93 4.16 -0.27
C PRO A 182 4.53 4.72 0.02
N ILE A 183 3.92 4.42 1.19
CA ILE A 183 2.64 5.05 1.55
C ILE A 183 2.83 6.54 1.82
N ALA A 184 3.88 6.95 2.55
CA ALA A 184 4.22 8.35 2.75
C ALA A 184 4.40 9.08 1.41
N ALA A 185 5.18 8.48 0.50
CA ALA A 185 5.42 9.03 -0.82
C ALA A 185 4.12 9.22 -1.61
N LEU A 186 3.20 8.23 -1.57
CA LEU A 186 1.92 8.31 -2.25
C LEU A 186 1.00 9.38 -1.65
N LEU A 187 0.91 9.47 -0.32
CA LEU A 187 0.12 10.47 0.38
C LEU A 187 0.55 11.89 -0.01
N LEU A 188 1.87 12.13 -0.05
CA LEU A 188 2.45 13.41 -0.44
C LEU A 188 2.11 13.86 -1.87
N HIS A 189 1.53 13.01 -2.73
CA HIS A 189 1.02 13.50 -4.02
C HIS A 189 -0.24 14.37 -3.85
N TYR A 190 -0.95 14.27 -2.73
CA TYR A 190 -2.29 14.84 -2.56
C TYR A 190 -2.46 15.71 -1.32
N MET A 191 -1.49 15.76 -0.42
CA MET A 191 -1.62 16.47 0.85
C MET A 191 -0.31 17.13 1.27
N THR A 192 -0.40 18.00 2.28
CA THR A 192 0.76 18.67 2.87
C THR A 192 1.63 17.68 3.64
N GLU A 193 2.84 18.13 3.99
CA GLU A 193 3.78 17.36 4.81
C GLU A 193 3.17 16.94 6.16
N GLU A 194 2.56 17.89 6.86
CA GLU A 194 1.96 17.65 8.18
C GLU A 194 0.76 16.70 8.09
N GLN A 195 -0.10 16.88 7.09
CA GLN A 195 -1.20 15.96 6.83
C GLN A 195 -0.70 14.54 6.55
N CYS A 196 0.41 14.40 5.82
CA CYS A 196 1.02 13.10 5.55
C CYS A 196 1.50 12.42 6.84
N TYR A 197 2.21 13.15 7.70
CA TYR A 197 2.61 12.63 9.01
C TYR A 197 1.40 12.22 9.85
N SER A 198 0.40 13.11 9.97
CA SER A 198 -0.81 12.87 10.76
C SER A 198 -1.54 11.61 10.28
N CYS A 199 -1.73 11.46 8.97
CA CYS A 199 -2.31 10.25 8.38
C CYS A 199 -1.49 9.00 8.74
N LEU A 200 -0.16 9.02 8.53
CA LEU A 200 0.70 7.86 8.83
C LEU A 200 0.65 7.47 10.30
N ALA A 201 0.71 8.45 11.21
CA ALA A 201 0.61 8.21 12.64
C ALA A 201 -0.72 7.53 12.99
N THR A 202 -1.84 7.97 12.41
CA THR A 202 -3.14 7.29 12.59
C THR A 202 -3.13 5.86 12.03
N LEU A 203 -2.58 5.64 10.83
CA LEU A 203 -2.51 4.31 10.22
C LEU A 203 -1.62 3.33 11.01
N VAL A 204 -0.56 3.83 11.65
CA VAL A 204 0.31 3.07 12.56
C VAL A 204 -0.41 2.75 13.88
N ALA A 205 -1.11 3.72 14.46
CA ALA A 205 -1.80 3.54 15.74
C ALA A 205 -3.00 2.58 15.63
N CYS A 206 -3.72 2.61 14.50
CA CYS A 206 -4.98 1.90 14.33
C CYS A 206 -4.83 0.36 14.43
N LYS A 207 -5.65 -0.27 15.29
CA LYS A 207 -5.67 -1.73 15.50
C LYS A 207 -6.81 -2.44 14.77
N SER A 208 -7.87 -1.72 14.41
CA SER A 208 -9.04 -2.29 13.72
C SER A 208 -9.79 -1.24 12.91
N PRO A 209 -9.70 -1.26 11.56
CA PRO A 209 -8.95 -2.22 10.76
C PRO A 209 -7.42 -2.03 10.89
N VAL A 210 -6.65 -3.09 10.62
CA VAL A 210 -5.18 -2.99 10.57
C VAL A 210 -4.76 -2.40 9.22
N PHE A 211 -3.81 -1.45 9.24
CA PHE A 211 -3.21 -0.86 8.06
C PHE A 211 -1.74 -1.27 7.91
N LEU A 212 -0.95 -1.00 8.95
CA LEU A 212 0.51 -1.21 8.95
C LEU A 212 0.94 -2.19 10.03
N HIS A 213 1.64 -3.24 9.61
CA HIS A 213 2.37 -4.12 10.52
C HIS A 213 3.78 -3.56 10.76
N GLN A 214 4.25 -3.66 12.00
CA GLN A 214 5.36 -2.84 12.52
C GLN A 214 6.58 -3.65 12.98
N THR A 215 6.55 -4.98 12.80
CA THR A 215 7.66 -5.87 13.20
C THR A 215 7.94 -6.92 12.13
N LYS A 216 9.17 -7.47 12.13
CA LYS A 216 9.56 -8.54 11.19
C LYS A 216 8.67 -9.78 11.34
N LEU A 217 8.29 -10.12 12.57
CA LEU A 217 7.39 -11.23 12.83
C LEU A 217 6.02 -10.99 12.18
N LEU A 218 5.42 -9.82 12.39
CA LEU A 218 4.12 -9.50 11.81
C LEU A 218 4.20 -9.47 10.27
N HIS A 219 5.27 -8.90 9.71
CA HIS A 219 5.50 -8.96 8.27
C HIS A 219 5.57 -10.41 7.75
N GLU A 220 6.25 -11.32 8.48
CA GLU A 220 6.30 -12.73 8.10
C GLU A 220 4.91 -13.40 8.16
N VAL A 221 4.15 -13.14 9.23
CA VAL A 221 2.79 -13.63 9.38
C VAL A 221 1.91 -13.13 8.25
N THR A 222 2.06 -11.87 7.85
CA THR A 222 1.27 -11.26 6.78
C THR A 222 1.48 -11.96 5.44
N TRP A 223 2.72 -12.09 4.97
CA TRP A 223 2.93 -12.72 3.66
C TRP A 223 2.55 -14.20 3.65
N ARG A 224 2.73 -14.91 4.77
CA ARG A 224 2.23 -16.29 4.93
C ARG A 224 0.71 -16.35 4.94
N THR A 225 0.05 -15.37 5.55
CA THR A 225 -1.41 -15.24 5.50
C THR A 225 -1.88 -15.05 4.06
N VAL A 226 -1.21 -14.18 3.29
CA VAL A 226 -1.47 -13.98 1.85
C VAL A 226 -1.29 -15.30 1.08
N MET A 227 -0.22 -16.05 1.33
CA MET A 227 -0.03 -17.38 0.75
C MET A 227 -1.20 -18.33 1.06
N HIS A 228 -1.62 -18.42 2.32
CA HIS A 228 -2.69 -19.34 2.74
C HIS A 228 -4.05 -18.97 2.13
N ILE A 229 -4.42 -17.69 2.13
CA ILE A 229 -5.68 -17.25 1.51
C ILE A 229 -5.63 -17.40 -0.02
N THR A 230 -4.48 -17.21 -0.65
CA THR A 230 -4.30 -17.41 -2.09
C THR A 230 -4.52 -18.88 -2.46
N LYS A 231 -3.87 -19.80 -1.74
CA LYS A 231 -4.05 -21.25 -1.90
C LYS A 231 -5.50 -21.71 -1.68
N LYS A 232 -6.31 -20.98 -0.89
CA LYS A 232 -7.71 -21.33 -0.66
C LYS A 232 -8.68 -20.71 -1.67
N HIS A 233 -8.55 -19.41 -1.93
CA HIS A 233 -9.54 -18.61 -2.66
C HIS A 233 -9.25 -18.47 -4.15
N VAL A 234 -7.98 -18.60 -4.57
CA VAL A 234 -7.56 -18.46 -5.98
C VAL A 234 -6.63 -19.61 -6.36
N LYS A 235 -7.11 -20.84 -6.13
CA LYS A 235 -6.37 -22.11 -6.27
C LYS A 235 -5.61 -22.26 -7.59
N SER A 236 -6.23 -21.87 -8.71
CA SER A 236 -5.61 -22.00 -10.03
C SER A 236 -4.39 -21.09 -10.20
N ALA A 237 -4.46 -19.87 -9.65
CA ALA A 237 -3.33 -18.95 -9.62
C ALA A 237 -2.21 -19.46 -8.70
N ALA A 238 -2.56 -19.95 -7.51
CA ALA A 238 -1.60 -20.57 -6.60
C ALA A 238 -0.89 -21.77 -7.24
N ALA A 239 -1.62 -22.63 -7.95
CA ALA A 239 -1.07 -23.78 -8.66
C ALA A 239 -0.14 -23.36 -9.81
N THR A 240 -0.46 -22.26 -10.50
CA THR A 240 0.40 -21.70 -11.56
C THR A 240 1.73 -21.24 -11.00
N LEU A 241 1.73 -20.47 -9.90
CA LEU A 241 2.97 -20.06 -9.24
C LEU A 241 3.80 -21.28 -8.80
N SER A 242 3.17 -22.26 -8.16
CA SER A 242 3.87 -23.47 -7.70
C SER A 242 4.47 -24.29 -8.85
N ARG A 243 3.86 -24.30 -10.03
CA ARG A 243 4.39 -25.02 -11.20
C ARG A 243 5.68 -24.40 -11.72
N HIS A 244 5.81 -23.08 -11.63
CA HIS A 244 6.98 -22.34 -12.11
C HIS A 244 8.04 -22.08 -11.03
N CYS A 245 7.81 -22.56 -9.80
CA CYS A 245 8.75 -22.48 -8.69
C CYS A 245 9.23 -23.88 -8.26
N PRO A 246 10.54 -24.10 -8.07
CA PRO A 246 11.02 -25.23 -7.28
C PRO A 246 10.36 -25.23 -5.89
N THR A 247 10.06 -26.41 -5.33
CA THR A 247 9.31 -26.56 -4.06
C THR A 247 9.89 -25.74 -2.89
N SER A 248 11.22 -25.54 -2.86
CA SER A 248 11.91 -24.74 -1.84
C SER A 248 11.73 -23.22 -1.98
N ARG A 249 11.24 -22.73 -3.13
CA ARG A 249 11.04 -21.30 -3.46
C ARG A 249 9.58 -20.89 -3.55
N ALA A 250 8.65 -21.83 -3.62
CA ALA A 250 7.22 -21.55 -3.83
C ALA A 250 6.56 -20.72 -2.71
N GLU A 251 7.11 -20.73 -1.48
CA GLU A 251 6.65 -19.82 -0.43
C GLU A 251 7.30 -18.44 -0.53
N ARG A 252 8.57 -18.37 -0.96
CA ARG A 252 9.37 -17.14 -0.98
C ARG A 252 8.80 -16.08 -1.91
N ILE A 253 8.19 -16.47 -3.03
CA ILE A 253 7.53 -15.51 -3.94
C ILE A 253 6.53 -14.61 -3.20
N TYR A 254 5.88 -15.11 -2.15
CA TYR A 254 4.92 -14.31 -1.39
C TYR A 254 5.58 -13.25 -0.51
N THR A 255 6.89 -13.27 -0.24
CA THR A 255 7.54 -12.17 0.52
C THR A 255 7.35 -10.84 -0.20
N ASP A 256 7.28 -10.87 -1.53
CA ASP A 256 7.18 -9.68 -2.38
C ASP A 256 5.72 -9.30 -2.69
N TRP A 257 4.74 -9.94 -2.02
CA TRP A 257 3.31 -9.77 -2.30
C TRP A 257 2.86 -8.31 -2.33
N ILE A 258 3.46 -7.49 -1.48
CA ILE A 258 3.14 -6.07 -1.35
C ILE A 258 3.78 -5.24 -2.45
N TRP A 259 4.94 -5.66 -2.99
CA TRP A 259 5.65 -4.97 -4.05
C TRP A 259 5.00 -5.15 -5.41
N TRP A 260 4.27 -6.25 -5.61
CA TRP A 260 3.35 -6.36 -6.75
C TRP A 260 2.34 -5.22 -6.78
N VAL A 261 1.99 -4.68 -5.60
CA VAL A 261 1.00 -3.60 -5.46
C VAL A 261 1.67 -2.22 -5.39
N LEU A 262 2.55 -1.98 -4.42
CA LEU A 262 3.07 -0.64 -4.12
C LEU A 262 4.22 -0.19 -5.03
N HIS A 263 4.92 -1.11 -5.68
CA HIS A 263 6.04 -0.80 -6.56
C HIS A 263 5.67 -1.07 -8.02
N ASN A 264 5.10 -2.23 -8.30
CA ASN A 264 4.98 -2.69 -9.67
C ASN A 264 3.73 -2.21 -10.38
N LEU A 265 2.58 -2.07 -9.71
CA LEU A 265 1.37 -1.57 -10.37
C LEU A 265 1.56 -0.14 -10.90
N PRO A 266 0.96 0.21 -12.04
CA PRO A 266 0.92 1.59 -12.52
C PRO A 266 0.25 2.50 -11.48
N PHE A 267 0.72 3.74 -11.39
CA PHE A 267 0.27 4.70 -10.39
C PHE A 267 -1.26 4.90 -10.36
N ASN A 268 -1.90 4.95 -11.53
CA ASN A 268 -3.37 5.08 -11.64
C ASN A 268 -4.10 3.95 -10.91
N HIS A 269 -3.55 2.74 -10.90
CA HIS A 269 -4.09 1.61 -10.14
C HIS A 269 -3.81 1.75 -8.66
N VAL A 270 -2.58 2.11 -8.28
CA VAL A 270 -2.17 2.27 -6.89
C VAL A 270 -3.02 3.33 -6.18
N VAL A 271 -3.31 4.45 -6.84
CA VAL A 271 -4.18 5.52 -6.34
C VAL A 271 -5.60 5.00 -6.06
N ARG A 272 -6.21 4.27 -7.00
CA ARG A 272 -7.55 3.69 -6.82
C ARG A 272 -7.59 2.59 -5.76
N VAL A 273 -6.50 1.83 -5.61
CA VAL A 273 -6.32 0.88 -4.52
C VAL A 273 -6.20 1.60 -3.19
N MET A 274 -5.49 2.72 -3.14
CA MET A 274 -5.29 3.54 -1.93
C MET A 274 -6.60 4.15 -1.44
N ASP A 275 -7.45 4.65 -2.34
CA ASP A 275 -8.80 5.13 -2.00
C ASP A 275 -9.57 4.08 -1.17
N CYS A 276 -9.53 2.81 -1.60
CA CYS A 276 -10.19 1.71 -0.90
C CYS A 276 -9.44 1.29 0.37
N TYR A 277 -8.11 1.23 0.33
CA TYR A 277 -7.27 0.81 1.44
C TYR A 277 -7.45 1.74 2.64
N LEU A 278 -7.46 3.07 2.45
CA LEU A 278 -7.63 4.04 3.53
C LEU A 278 -8.99 3.92 4.23
N ASN A 279 -10.01 3.37 3.57
CA ASN A 279 -11.33 3.11 4.16
C ASN A 279 -11.46 1.71 4.81
N GLU A 280 -10.81 0.69 4.27
CA GLU A 280 -11.08 -0.72 4.63
C GLU A 280 -9.88 -1.48 5.23
N GLY A 281 -8.68 -0.89 5.22
CA GLY A 281 -7.44 -1.45 5.74
C GLY A 281 -6.74 -2.46 4.83
N ILE A 282 -5.73 -3.14 5.39
CA ILE A 282 -4.78 -4.03 4.72
C ILE A 282 -5.44 -5.17 3.91
N LYS A 283 -6.67 -5.52 4.27
CA LYS A 283 -7.48 -6.51 3.55
C LYS A 283 -7.68 -6.16 2.07
N VAL A 284 -7.71 -4.88 1.71
CA VAL A 284 -7.77 -4.44 0.31
C VAL A 284 -6.52 -4.92 -0.43
N LEU A 285 -5.34 -4.76 0.15
CA LEU A 285 -4.07 -5.16 -0.45
C LEU A 285 -3.99 -6.67 -0.65
N TYR A 286 -4.52 -7.47 0.29
CA TYR A 286 -4.63 -8.93 0.12
C TYR A 286 -5.47 -9.30 -1.11
N ARG A 287 -6.58 -8.60 -1.33
CA ARG A 287 -7.47 -8.84 -2.47
C ARG A 287 -6.80 -8.41 -3.78
N VAL A 288 -6.09 -7.29 -3.79
CA VAL A 288 -5.37 -6.79 -4.96
C VAL A 288 -4.23 -7.75 -5.33
N ALA A 289 -3.44 -8.22 -4.37
CA ALA A 289 -2.39 -9.21 -4.60
C ALA A 289 -2.97 -10.49 -5.25
N MET A 290 -4.06 -11.04 -4.70
CA MET A 290 -4.74 -12.19 -5.31
C MET A 290 -5.33 -11.88 -6.70
N ALA A 291 -5.83 -10.66 -6.92
CA ALA A 291 -6.35 -10.24 -8.22
C ALA A 291 -5.23 -10.15 -9.29
N ILE A 292 -4.06 -9.64 -8.93
CA ILE A 292 -2.86 -9.64 -9.79
C ILE A 292 -2.51 -11.09 -10.15
N LEU A 293 -2.48 -12.00 -9.18
CA LEU A 293 -2.19 -13.42 -9.43
C LEU A 293 -3.23 -14.10 -10.33
N LEU A 294 -4.53 -13.79 -10.16
CA LEU A 294 -5.58 -14.28 -11.05
C LEU A 294 -5.41 -13.79 -12.48
N LEU A 295 -5.08 -12.51 -12.65
CA LEU A 295 -4.85 -11.91 -13.96
C LEU A 295 -3.57 -12.48 -14.60
N PHE A 296 -2.51 -12.68 -13.82
CA PHE A 296 -1.29 -13.33 -14.29
C PHE A 296 -1.56 -14.75 -14.75
N HIS A 297 -2.26 -15.55 -13.94
CA HIS A 297 -2.69 -16.89 -14.30
C HIS A 297 -3.48 -16.93 -15.62
N LYS A 298 -4.45 -16.02 -15.78
CA LYS A 298 -5.26 -15.92 -17.00
C LYS A 298 -4.41 -15.60 -18.24
N ASN A 299 -3.31 -14.89 -18.07
CA ASN A 299 -2.42 -14.50 -19.17
C ASN A 299 -1.14 -15.36 -19.23
N SER A 300 -1.02 -16.39 -18.41
CA SER A 300 0.25 -17.13 -18.20
C SER A 300 0.88 -17.68 -19.49
N ALA A 301 0.06 -18.07 -20.48
CA ALA A 301 0.54 -18.50 -21.79
C ALA A 301 1.46 -17.46 -22.46
N SER A 302 1.08 -16.19 -22.42
CA SER A 302 1.85 -15.07 -22.99
C SER A 302 3.14 -14.76 -22.21
N TRP A 303 3.28 -15.28 -20.99
CA TRP A 303 4.42 -15.00 -20.10
C TRP A 303 5.38 -16.19 -19.97
N THR A 304 5.14 -17.29 -20.71
CA THR A 304 5.95 -18.51 -20.63
C THR A 304 7.43 -18.25 -20.94
N LYS A 305 7.71 -17.38 -21.92
CA LYS A 305 9.08 -17.01 -22.30
C LYS A 305 9.77 -16.22 -21.18
N ASP A 306 9.15 -15.15 -20.69
CA ASP A 306 9.69 -14.34 -19.60
C ASP A 306 9.93 -15.17 -18.33
N ILE A 307 9.02 -16.10 -18.00
CA ILE A 307 9.18 -17.02 -16.87
C ILE A 307 10.41 -17.92 -17.05
N ALA A 308 10.62 -18.45 -18.26
CA ALA A 308 11.76 -19.32 -18.53
C ALA A 308 13.11 -18.57 -18.51
N GLU A 309 13.13 -17.32 -19.00
CA GLU A 309 14.36 -16.51 -19.11
C GLU A 309 14.75 -15.83 -17.79
N SER A 310 13.78 -15.29 -17.06
CA SER A 310 14.02 -14.41 -15.89
C SER A 310 13.45 -14.94 -14.57
N GLY A 311 12.74 -16.06 -14.61
CA GLY A 311 12.03 -16.61 -13.46
C GLY A 311 10.65 -15.97 -13.24
N VAL A 312 9.79 -16.68 -12.51
CA VAL A 312 8.41 -16.23 -12.27
C VAL A 312 8.34 -14.97 -11.42
N ASP A 313 9.30 -14.72 -10.53
CA ASP A 313 9.37 -13.52 -9.69
C ASP A 313 9.48 -12.25 -10.55
N SER A 314 10.45 -12.24 -11.47
CA SER A 314 10.68 -11.12 -12.41
C SER A 314 9.54 -10.98 -13.42
N ALA A 315 9.05 -12.09 -13.97
CA ALA A 315 7.91 -12.09 -14.88
C ALA A 315 6.64 -11.53 -14.23
N LEU A 316 6.37 -11.87 -12.96
CA LEU A 316 5.22 -11.36 -12.22
C LEU A 316 5.36 -9.86 -11.92
N ALA A 317 6.55 -9.39 -11.55
CA ALA A 317 6.82 -7.96 -11.36
C ALA A 317 6.58 -7.17 -12.66
N LYS A 318 7.14 -7.65 -13.78
CA LYS A 318 6.94 -7.06 -15.10
C LYS A 318 5.46 -7.10 -15.54
N PHE A 319 4.75 -8.20 -15.27
CA PHE A 319 3.32 -8.31 -15.54
C PHE A 319 2.50 -7.29 -14.75
N ALA A 320 2.78 -7.11 -13.46
CA ALA A 320 2.07 -6.13 -12.64
C ALA A 320 2.28 -4.70 -13.17
N ASN A 321 3.47 -4.39 -13.66
CA ASN A 321 3.76 -3.11 -14.32
C ASN A 321 3.04 -2.93 -15.67
N GLN A 322 2.82 -4.02 -16.38
CA GLN A 322 2.18 -4.07 -17.68
C GLN A 322 0.75 -4.60 -17.62
N ILE A 323 0.06 -4.38 -16.50
CA ILE A 323 -1.20 -5.05 -16.21
C ILE A 323 -2.25 -4.79 -17.31
N PRO A 324 -2.86 -5.83 -17.92
CA PRO A 324 -3.65 -5.67 -19.15
C PRO A 324 -5.05 -5.09 -18.92
N VAL A 325 -5.33 -4.53 -17.74
CA VAL A 325 -6.65 -4.01 -17.37
C VAL A 325 -6.51 -2.68 -16.65
N GLY A 326 -7.46 -1.76 -16.85
CA GLY A 326 -7.50 -0.49 -16.13
C GLY A 326 -7.90 -0.63 -14.64
N PRO A 327 -7.78 0.46 -13.84
CA PRO A 327 -8.05 0.44 -12.40
C PRO A 327 -9.44 -0.09 -12.02
N ARG A 328 -10.50 0.40 -12.67
CA ARG A 328 -11.89 -0.05 -12.44
C ARG A 328 -12.04 -1.57 -12.60
N LYS A 329 -11.40 -2.15 -13.62
CA LYS A 329 -11.46 -3.58 -13.88
C LYS A 329 -10.65 -4.39 -12.86
N LEU A 330 -9.48 -3.89 -12.44
CA LEU A 330 -8.70 -4.49 -11.35
C LEU A 330 -9.51 -4.53 -10.05
N LEU A 331 -10.15 -3.42 -9.66
CA LEU A 331 -10.98 -3.37 -8.45
C LEU A 331 -12.19 -4.32 -8.55
N ARG A 332 -12.81 -4.45 -9.73
CA ARG A 332 -13.89 -5.43 -9.95
C ARG A 332 -13.42 -6.88 -9.73
N VAL A 333 -12.21 -7.24 -10.16
CA VAL A 333 -11.63 -8.57 -9.89
C VAL A 333 -11.34 -8.73 -8.40
N CYS A 334 -10.68 -7.75 -7.78
CA CYS A 334 -10.33 -7.69 -6.35
C CYS A 334 -11.54 -7.90 -5.42
N PHE A 335 -12.62 -7.14 -5.65
CA PHE A 335 -13.83 -7.22 -4.83
C PHE A 335 -14.79 -8.35 -5.25
N GLY A 336 -14.57 -8.95 -6.44
CA GLY A 336 -15.24 -10.17 -6.87
C GLY A 336 -14.80 -11.43 -6.10
N ILE A 337 -13.65 -11.41 -5.41
CA ILE A 337 -13.17 -12.54 -4.60
C ILE A 337 -14.10 -12.73 -3.38
N ARG A 338 -14.87 -13.81 -3.37
CA ARG A 338 -15.85 -14.13 -2.31
C ARG A 338 -15.21 -14.89 -1.14
N GLY A 339 -15.92 -14.88 0.01
CA GLY A 339 -15.56 -15.67 1.18
C GLY A 339 -14.39 -15.14 2.01
N LEU A 340 -13.85 -13.97 1.67
CA LEU A 340 -12.74 -13.35 2.38
C LEU A 340 -13.28 -12.40 3.48
N SER A 341 -13.88 -12.94 4.54
CA SER A 341 -14.35 -12.14 5.69
C SER A 341 -13.19 -11.70 6.58
N SER A 342 -13.34 -10.60 7.32
CA SER A 342 -12.29 -10.12 8.22
C SER A 342 -12.03 -11.11 9.36
N ALA A 343 -13.08 -11.75 9.90
CA ALA A 343 -12.97 -12.83 10.88
C ALA A 343 -12.23 -14.06 10.33
N TYR A 344 -12.43 -14.42 9.05
CA TYR A 344 -11.67 -15.50 8.43
C TYR A 344 -10.18 -15.15 8.31
N ILE A 345 -9.85 -13.96 7.80
CA ILE A 345 -8.47 -13.49 7.70
C ILE A 345 -7.80 -13.49 9.08
N PHE A 346 -8.47 -12.94 10.08
CA PHE A 346 -7.96 -12.89 11.45
C PHE A 346 -7.61 -14.30 11.97
N ARG A 347 -8.51 -15.29 11.79
CA ARG A 347 -8.21 -16.68 12.18
C ARG A 347 -6.98 -17.26 11.47
N VAL A 348 -6.82 -17.00 10.18
CA VAL A 348 -5.63 -17.47 9.43
C VAL A 348 -4.37 -16.77 9.94
N PHE A 349 -4.44 -15.46 10.15
CA PHE A 349 -3.34 -14.65 10.68
C PHE A 349 -2.89 -15.15 12.05
N THR A 350 -3.80 -15.24 13.02
CA THR A 350 -3.52 -15.70 14.38
C THR A 350 -2.94 -17.12 14.40
N LYS A 351 -3.51 -18.04 13.61
CA LYS A 351 -2.97 -19.41 13.51
C LYS A 351 -1.53 -19.41 12.97
N THR A 352 -1.25 -18.58 11.97
CA THR A 352 0.07 -18.44 11.37
C THR A 352 1.08 -17.88 12.37
N GLU A 353 0.69 -16.82 13.09
CA GLU A 353 1.50 -16.21 14.15
C GLU A 353 1.85 -17.19 15.26
N MET A 354 0.85 -17.92 15.79
CA MET A 354 1.06 -18.95 16.80
C MET A 354 2.04 -20.03 16.33
N THR A 355 1.94 -20.43 15.06
CA THR A 355 2.83 -21.44 14.47
C THR A 355 4.27 -20.94 14.38
N LEU A 356 4.49 -19.68 13.99
CA LEU A 356 5.83 -19.09 13.91
C LEU A 356 6.46 -18.92 15.30
N LYS A 357 5.70 -18.39 16.27
CA LYS A 357 6.14 -18.25 17.67
C LYS A 357 6.50 -19.61 18.29
N ALA A 358 5.73 -20.66 18.02
CA ALA A 358 6.06 -22.01 18.49
C ALA A 358 7.39 -22.52 17.91
N ARG A 359 7.64 -22.30 16.60
CA ARG A 359 8.90 -22.71 15.95
C ARG A 359 10.12 -21.97 16.50
N SER A 360 10.02 -20.66 16.71
CA SER A 360 11.12 -19.87 17.29
C SER A 360 11.49 -20.35 18.70
N ASN A 361 10.49 -20.69 19.51
CA ASN A 361 10.71 -21.18 20.87
C ASN A 361 11.42 -22.55 20.88
N VAL A 362 11.03 -23.46 19.99
CA VAL A 362 11.70 -24.77 19.85
C VAL A 362 13.16 -24.60 19.43
N MET A 363 13.45 -23.71 18.48
CA MET A 363 14.83 -23.44 18.03
C MET A 363 15.68 -22.77 19.12
N SER A 364 15.10 -21.86 19.92
CA SER A 364 15.77 -21.21 21.05
C SER A 364 16.12 -22.22 22.14
N ASN A 365 15.16 -23.07 22.53
CA ASN A 365 15.36 -24.09 23.56
C ASN A 365 16.36 -25.18 23.11
N SER A 366 16.38 -25.54 21.82
CA SER A 366 17.36 -26.48 21.27
C SER A 366 18.79 -25.94 21.34
N ARG A 367 19.01 -24.63 21.13
CA ARG A 367 20.33 -24.00 21.29
C ARG A 367 20.80 -23.94 22.74
N GLN A 368 19.87 -23.77 23.70
CA GLN A 368 20.21 -23.82 25.13
C GLN A 368 20.60 -25.24 25.59
N LEU A 369 19.94 -26.28 25.07
CA LEU A 369 20.27 -27.68 25.38
C LEU A 369 21.63 -28.14 24.82
N ILE A 370 22.12 -27.54 23.74
CA ILE A 370 23.46 -27.85 23.18
C ILE A 370 24.58 -27.21 24.02
N ARG A 371 24.31 -26.09 24.70
CA ARG A 371 25.30 -25.37 25.52
C ARG A 371 25.52 -25.98 26.91
N SER A 372 24.68 -26.92 27.35
CA SER A 372 24.76 -27.56 28.68
C SER A 372 25.57 -28.87 28.73
N ARG A 373 26.26 -29.24 27.65
CA ARG A 373 27.30 -30.29 27.73
C ARG A 373 28.64 -29.68 28.13
N SER A 374 28.84 -29.51 29.43
CA SER A 374 30.13 -29.14 30.04
C SER A 374 31.12 -30.31 30.02
N SER A 375 32.34 -29.94 29.62
CA SER A 375 33.62 -30.64 29.45
C SER A 375 33.99 -31.70 30.51
N PRO A 376 34.79 -32.72 30.14
CA PRO A 376 35.33 -33.69 31.10
C PRO A 376 36.39 -33.02 31.99
N LYS A 377 36.32 -33.27 33.30
CA LYS A 377 37.30 -32.80 34.30
C LYS A 377 38.68 -33.41 34.01
N PRO A 378 39.78 -32.63 34.02
CA PRO A 378 41.12 -33.19 34.09
C PRO A 378 41.41 -33.67 35.52
N ARG A 379 42.30 -34.67 35.60
CA ARG A 379 42.64 -35.49 36.79
C ARG A 379 43.09 -34.71 38.00
#